data_AF-A0A928EWF5-F1
#
_entry.id   AF-A0A928EWF5-F1
#
_cell.length_a   1.000
_cell.length_b   1.000
_cell.length_c   1.000
_cell.angle_alpha   90.00
_cell.angle_beta   90.00
_cell.angle_gamma   90.00
#
_symmetry.space_group_name_H-M   'P 1'
#
loop_
_entity.id
_entity.type
_entity.pdbx_description
1 polymer ?
#
loop_
_entity_poly.entity_id
_entity_poly.type
_entity_poly.pdbx_seq_one_letter_code
_entity_poly.pdbx_strand_id
1 'polypeptide(L)'
;MKLKTREIAIFAMLGAIMFVSKVVMEGIPNVHLLGTFVVAFTLTYRVKALFPIYGYVFANGLWEGFSPFGWLPEVYLWLILWGATMLLPKNMPKRIAPVVYMTVSALHGLLFGVFYAPVYAIFTGMGWNRVWLWIMAGLPYDILHAIGNFVLGILIIPIVTLLRKLDKKT
;
A
#
# COMPACT_ATOMS: atom_id res chain seq x y z
N MET A 1 0.27 7.67 21.80
CA MET A 1 0.99 8.80 21.17
C MET A 1 -0.04 9.87 20.84
N LYS A 2 0.08 11.09 21.37
CA LYS A 2 -0.90 12.17 21.15
C LYS A 2 -0.56 12.88 19.83
N LEU A 3 -1.53 12.96 18.91
CA LEU A 3 -1.39 13.72 17.66
C LEU A 3 -1.65 15.20 17.90
N LYS A 4 -0.88 16.06 17.24
CA LYS A 4 -1.21 17.49 17.15
C LYS A 4 -2.34 17.69 16.15
N THR A 5 -3.18 18.71 16.33
CA THR A 5 -4.28 19.05 15.41
C THR A 5 -3.81 19.16 13.95
N ARG A 6 -2.62 19.73 13.74
CA ARG A 6 -1.97 19.80 12.41
C ARG A 6 -1.71 18.41 11.81
N GLU A 7 -1.20 17.47 12.60
CA GLU A 7 -0.91 16.11 12.11
C GLU A 7 -2.18 15.38 11.72
N ILE A 8 -3.27 15.59 12.45
CA ILE A 8 -4.59 15.04 12.11
C ILE A 8 -5.03 15.55 10.73
N ALA A 9 -4.94 16.86 10.48
CA ALA A 9 -5.30 17.45 9.19
C ALA A 9 -4.42 16.91 8.04
N ILE A 10 -3.11 16.81 8.25
CA ILE A 10 -2.17 16.27 7.25
C ILE A 10 -2.49 14.80 6.96
N PHE A 11 -2.69 13.97 7.99
CA PHE A 11 -2.96 12.55 7.79
C PHE A 11 -4.34 12.31 7.15
N ALA A 12 -5.35 13.10 7.47
CA ALA A 12 -6.64 13.06 6.79
C ALA A 12 -6.48 13.40 5.30
N MET A 13 -5.74 14.47 4.97
CA MET A 13 -5.46 14.86 3.59
C MET A 13 -4.68 13.78 2.82
N LEU A 14 -3.64 13.19 3.43
CA LEU A 14 -2.85 12.13 2.82
C LEU A 14 -3.68 10.86 2.58
N GLY A 15 -4.56 10.48 3.51
CA GLY A 15 -5.51 9.39 3.32
C GLY A 15 -6.51 9.66 2.19
N ALA A 16 -7.02 10.90 2.08
CA ALA A 16 -7.88 11.31 0.98
C ALA A 16 -7.16 11.26 -0.38
N ILE A 17 -5.89 11.69 -0.44
CA ILE A 17 -5.07 11.59 -1.66
C ILE A 17 -4.89 10.13 -2.08
N MET A 18 -4.62 9.22 -1.14
CA MET A 18 -4.55 7.79 -1.43
C MET A 18 -5.88 7.30 -2.04
N PHE A 19 -7.01 7.65 -1.44
CA PHE A 19 -8.33 7.25 -1.95
C PHE A 19 -8.61 7.77 -3.35
N VAL A 20 -8.45 9.09 -3.57
CA VAL A 20 -8.67 9.70 -4.89
C VAL A 20 -7.72 9.11 -5.93
N SER A 21 -6.46 8.85 -5.57
CA SER A 21 -5.51 8.22 -6.49
C SER A 21 -5.95 6.83 -6.91
N LYS A 22 -6.52 6.04 -5.99
CA LYS A 22 -7.06 4.72 -6.29
C LYS A 22 -8.23 4.85 -7.26
N VAL A 23 -9.20 5.71 -6.97
CA VAL A 23 -10.39 5.93 -7.82
C VAL A 23 -10.00 6.38 -9.24
N VAL A 24 -9.07 7.33 -9.36
CA VAL A 24 -8.58 7.80 -10.68
C VAL A 24 -7.89 6.68 -11.46
N MET A 25 -7.20 5.77 -10.76
CA MET A 25 -6.45 4.68 -11.38
C MET A 25 -7.27 3.41 -11.62
N GLU A 26 -8.54 3.35 -11.19
CA GLU A 26 -9.43 2.21 -11.46
C GLU A 26 -9.57 1.90 -12.97
N GLY A 27 -9.34 2.90 -13.83
CA GLY A 27 -9.32 2.72 -15.29
C GLY A 27 -8.13 1.88 -15.80
N ILE A 28 -7.10 1.63 -14.98
CA ILE A 28 -5.94 0.80 -15.33
C ILE A 28 -5.96 -0.47 -14.46
N PRO A 29 -6.20 -1.66 -15.05
CA PRO A 29 -6.31 -2.90 -14.28
C PRO A 29 -5.05 -3.18 -13.45
N ASN A 30 -5.22 -3.46 -12.16
CA ASN A 30 -4.17 -3.88 -11.22
C ASN A 30 -2.97 -2.92 -11.09
N VAL A 31 -3.12 -1.65 -11.47
CA VAL A 31 -2.08 -0.63 -11.28
C VAL A 31 -2.61 0.48 -10.38
N HIS A 32 -1.91 0.77 -9.28
CA HIS A 32 -2.30 1.83 -8.36
C HIS A 32 -1.09 2.46 -7.66
N LEU A 33 -1.25 3.70 -7.19
CA LEU A 33 -0.23 4.43 -6.43
C LEU A 33 -0.16 4.04 -4.94
N LEU A 34 -1.04 3.16 -4.47
CA LEU A 34 -1.17 2.85 -3.04
C LEU A 34 0.12 2.28 -2.46
N GLY A 35 0.78 1.34 -3.15
CA GLY A 35 2.07 0.79 -2.71
C GLY A 35 3.14 1.89 -2.55
N THR A 36 3.23 2.79 -3.52
CA THR A 36 4.12 3.96 -3.49
C THR A 36 3.84 4.84 -2.27
N PHE A 37 2.58 5.17 -2.00
CA PHE A 37 2.20 6.00 -0.86
C PHE A 37 2.47 5.30 0.47
N VAL A 38 2.13 4.02 0.62
CA VAL A 38 2.41 3.25 1.85
C VAL A 38 3.89 3.29 2.15
N VAL A 39 4.76 3.00 1.19
CA VAL A 39 6.22 3.03 1.40
C VAL A 39 6.68 4.45 1.74
N ALA A 40 6.28 5.46 0.96
CA ALA A 40 6.70 6.84 1.16
C ALA A 40 6.25 7.42 2.51
N PHE A 41 5.00 7.18 2.90
CA PHE A 41 4.45 7.64 4.17
C PHE A 41 5.12 6.90 5.32
N THR A 42 5.39 5.59 5.19
CA THR A 42 6.11 4.82 6.21
C THR A 42 7.54 5.36 6.41
N LEU A 43 8.27 5.68 5.34
CA LEU A 43 9.61 6.25 5.43
C LEU A 43 9.63 7.66 6.05
N THR A 44 8.53 8.40 5.96
CA THR A 44 8.40 9.77 6.47
C THR A 44 7.90 9.79 7.91
N TYR A 45 6.79 9.10 8.18
CA TYR A 45 6.01 9.19 9.41
C TYR A 45 6.13 7.95 10.31
N ARG A 46 6.74 6.86 9.82
CA ARG A 46 6.95 5.59 10.55
C ARG A 46 5.62 5.03 11.08
N VAL A 47 5.46 4.89 12.39
CA VAL A 47 4.23 4.40 13.02
C VAL A 47 3.03 5.32 12.71
N LYS A 48 3.27 6.63 12.57
CA LYS A 48 2.21 7.58 12.20
C LYS A 48 1.69 7.41 10.78
N ALA A 49 2.38 6.68 9.91
CA ALA A 49 1.90 6.38 8.56
C ALA A 49 0.63 5.52 8.57
N LEU A 50 0.34 4.81 9.67
CA LEU A 50 -0.89 4.02 9.79
C LEU A 50 -2.14 4.89 9.79
N PHE A 51 -2.07 6.16 10.25
CA PHE A 51 -3.23 7.06 10.25
C PHE A 51 -3.74 7.35 8.83
N PRO A 52 -2.93 7.86 7.87
CA PRO A 52 -3.42 8.05 6.50
C PRO A 52 -3.75 6.74 5.79
N ILE A 53 -3.01 5.65 6.04
CA ILE A 53 -3.28 4.34 5.43
C ILE A 53 -4.68 3.83 5.83
N TYR A 54 -5.00 3.83 7.12
CA TYR A 54 -6.31 3.37 7.57
C TYR A 54 -7.42 4.38 7.34
N GLY A 55 -7.10 5.68 7.24
CA GLY A 55 -8.02 6.68 6.72
C GLY A 55 -8.46 6.36 5.29
N TYR A 56 -7.50 5.98 4.44
CA TYR A 56 -7.77 5.47 3.10
C TYR A 56 -8.60 4.18 3.12
N VAL A 57 -8.21 3.16 3.87
CA VAL A 57 -8.92 1.87 3.93
C VAL A 57 -10.38 2.06 4.37
N PHE A 58 -10.61 2.95 5.33
CA PHE A 58 -11.96 3.29 5.76
C PHE A 58 -12.76 4.02 4.67
N ALA A 59 -12.16 5.00 4.00
CA ALA A 59 -12.79 5.72 2.89
C ALA A 59 -13.11 4.77 1.70
N ASN A 60 -12.20 3.87 1.35
CA ASN A 60 -12.46 2.86 0.32
C ASN A 60 -13.59 1.92 0.73
N GLY A 61 -13.64 1.50 1.99
CA GLY A 61 -14.75 0.72 2.54
C GLY A 61 -16.11 1.43 2.46
N LEU A 62 -16.16 2.73 2.74
CA LEU A 62 -17.38 3.54 2.58
C LEU A 62 -17.82 3.63 1.12
N TRP A 63 -16.87 3.70 0.19
CA TRP A 63 -17.14 3.80 -1.24
C TRP A 63 -17.61 2.48 -1.86
N GLU A 64 -16.96 1.37 -1.50
CA GLU A 64 -17.23 0.04 -2.07
C GLU A 64 -18.21 -0.81 -1.25
N GLY A 65 -18.69 -0.30 -0.10
CA GLY A 65 -19.72 -0.93 0.72
C GLY A 65 -19.23 -1.98 1.72
N PHE A 66 -17.97 -1.90 2.17
CA PHE A 66 -17.38 -2.80 3.18
C PHE A 66 -17.53 -4.30 2.88
N SER A 67 -17.44 -4.70 1.60
CA SER A 67 -17.48 -6.11 1.23
C SER A 67 -16.37 -6.89 1.95
N PRO A 68 -16.68 -8.02 2.62
CA PRO A 68 -15.66 -8.84 3.27
C PRO A 68 -14.57 -9.31 2.30
N PHE A 69 -14.89 -9.47 1.02
CA PHE A 69 -13.94 -9.86 -0.01
C PHE A 69 -13.02 -8.71 -0.42
N GLY A 70 -13.52 -7.49 -0.59
CA GLY A 70 -12.69 -6.36 -1.03
C GLY A 70 -11.99 -5.65 0.13
N TRP A 71 -12.74 -5.36 1.20
CA TRP A 71 -12.29 -4.47 2.27
C TRP A 71 -11.36 -5.14 3.29
N LEU A 72 -11.67 -6.37 3.72
CA LEU A 72 -10.84 -7.06 4.73
C LEU A 72 -9.41 -7.29 4.25
N PRO A 73 -9.15 -7.71 2.99
CA PRO A 73 -7.80 -7.81 2.47
C PRO A 73 -7.02 -6.50 2.58
N GLU A 74 -7.63 -5.37 2.24
CA GLU A 74 -6.95 -4.08 2.31
C GLU A 74 -6.42 -3.74 3.71
N VAL A 75 -7.16 -4.11 4.76
CA VAL A 75 -6.76 -3.82 6.15
C VAL A 75 -5.37 -4.41 6.47
N TYR A 76 -5.10 -5.65 6.08
CA TYR A 76 -3.84 -6.32 6.40
C TYR A 76 -2.81 -6.27 5.28
N LEU A 77 -3.23 -6.19 4.01
CA LEU A 77 -2.30 -6.13 2.87
C LEU A 77 -1.41 -4.89 2.97
N TRP A 78 -1.99 -3.74 3.29
CA TRP A 78 -1.23 -2.51 3.49
C TRP A 78 -0.40 -2.54 4.77
N LEU A 79 -0.88 -3.25 5.80
CA LEU A 79 -0.13 -3.46 7.04
C LEU A 79 1.13 -4.29 6.81
N ILE A 80 1.07 -5.33 5.96
CA ILE A 80 2.23 -6.14 5.59
C ILE A 80 3.27 -5.28 4.89
N LEU A 81 2.88 -4.45 3.91
CA LEU A 81 3.81 -3.57 3.20
C LEU A 81 4.40 -2.49 4.11
N TRP A 82 3.58 -1.89 4.99
CA TRP A 82 4.05 -0.99 6.03
C TRP A 82 5.08 -1.67 6.94
N GLY A 83 4.80 -2.90 7.39
CA GLY A 83 5.68 -3.69 8.24
C GLY A 83 7.00 -4.00 7.56
N ALA A 84 6.96 -4.48 6.31
CA ALA A 84 8.16 -4.74 5.50
C ALA A 84 9.01 -3.47 5.35
N THR A 85 8.37 -2.32 5.09
CA THR A 85 9.05 -1.02 4.96
C THR A 85 9.63 -0.54 6.30
N MET A 86 8.97 -0.81 7.42
CA MET A 86 9.46 -0.46 8.76
C MET A 86 10.75 -1.20 9.12
N LEU A 87 10.89 -2.44 8.66
CA LEU A 87 12.06 -3.30 8.87
C LEU A 87 13.27 -2.91 8.00
N LEU A 88 13.07 -2.09 6.97
CA LEU A 88 14.18 -1.63 6.13
C LEU A 88 15.20 -0.79 6.93
N PRO A 89 16.50 -0.92 6.63
CA PRO A 89 17.53 -0.12 7.30
C PRO A 89 17.32 1.38 7.07
N LYS A 90 17.44 2.17 8.15
CA LYS A 90 17.22 3.63 8.09
C LYS A 90 18.32 4.36 7.31
N ASN A 91 19.54 3.83 7.30
CA ASN A 91 20.74 4.48 6.78
C ASN A 91 21.27 3.78 5.52
N MET A 92 20.41 3.50 4.55
CA MET A 92 20.84 2.95 3.28
C MET A 92 21.56 4.00 2.41
N PRO A 93 22.58 3.62 1.63
CA PRO A 93 23.21 4.51 0.66
C PRO A 93 22.19 5.09 -0.32
N LYS A 94 22.30 6.38 -0.63
CA LYS A 94 21.34 7.12 -1.49
C LYS A 94 21.12 6.49 -2.87
N ARG A 95 22.10 5.75 -3.39
CA ARG A 95 22.00 5.05 -4.68
C ARG A 95 21.23 3.73 -4.59
N ILE A 96 21.24 3.08 -3.44
CA ILE A 96 20.65 1.75 -3.22
C ILE A 96 19.22 1.88 -2.68
N ALA A 97 18.98 2.86 -1.81
CA ALA A 97 17.69 3.06 -1.16
C ALA A 97 16.49 3.11 -2.14
N PRO A 98 16.54 3.86 -3.28
CA PRO A 98 15.42 3.91 -4.21
C PRO A 98 15.08 2.54 -4.79
N VAL A 99 16.10 1.78 -5.22
CA VAL A 99 15.95 0.44 -5.78
C VAL A 99 15.33 -0.49 -4.75
N VAL A 100 15.80 -0.46 -3.50
CA VAL A 100 15.24 -1.30 -2.42
C VAL A 100 13.77 -0.97 -2.18
N TYR A 101 13.39 0.31 -2.14
CA TYR A 101 12.00 0.71 -1.94
C TYR A 101 11.08 0.27 -3.08
N MET A 102 11.54 0.43 -4.33
CA MET A 102 10.83 -0.04 -5.51
C MET A 102 10.66 -1.56 -5.49
N THR A 103 11.72 -2.30 -5.17
CA THR A 103 11.69 -3.77 -5.08
C THR A 103 10.75 -4.25 -3.98
N VAL A 104 10.73 -3.63 -2.81
CA VAL A 104 9.79 -4.00 -1.74
C VAL A 104 8.34 -3.77 -2.17
N SER A 105 8.05 -2.65 -2.85
CA SER A 105 6.72 -2.40 -3.39
C SER A 105 6.34 -3.42 -4.48
N ALA A 106 7.29 -3.80 -5.33
CA ALA A 106 7.08 -4.78 -6.40
C ALA A 106 6.85 -6.19 -5.86
N LEU A 107 7.64 -6.62 -4.87
CA LEU A 107 7.48 -7.91 -4.20
C LEU A 107 6.12 -8.03 -3.50
N HIS A 108 5.65 -6.94 -2.88
CA HIS A 108 4.29 -6.92 -2.32
C HIS A 108 3.22 -7.09 -3.40
N GLY A 109 3.39 -6.45 -4.57
CA GLY A 109 2.50 -6.64 -5.71
C GLY A 109 2.51 -8.07 -6.26
N LEU A 110 3.69 -8.69 -6.33
CA LEU A 110 3.83 -10.07 -6.80
C LEU A 110 3.19 -11.09 -5.85
N LEU A 111 3.15 -10.79 -4.56
CA LEU A 111 2.57 -11.65 -3.52
C LEU A 111 1.13 -11.26 -3.19
N PHE A 112 0.52 -10.34 -3.93
CA PHE A 112 -0.78 -9.77 -3.60
C PHE A 112 -1.88 -10.83 -3.61
N GLY A 113 -1.98 -11.61 -4.69
CA GLY A 113 -2.87 -12.76 -4.78
C GLY A 113 -2.63 -13.77 -3.67
N VAL A 114 -1.37 -14.13 -3.39
CA VAL A 114 -1.03 -15.06 -2.29
C VAL A 114 -1.54 -14.56 -0.94
N PHE A 115 -1.39 -13.27 -0.65
CA PHE A 115 -1.89 -12.67 0.60
C PHE A 115 -3.42 -12.51 0.62
N TYR A 116 -4.07 -12.36 -0.53
CA TYR A 116 -5.52 -12.25 -0.63
C TYR A 116 -6.22 -13.62 -0.50
N ALA A 117 -5.54 -14.69 -0.95
CA ALA A 117 -6.09 -16.04 -1.01
C ALA A 117 -6.71 -16.56 0.31
N PRO A 118 -6.14 -16.32 1.52
CA PRO A 118 -6.73 -16.79 2.77
C PRO A 118 -8.13 -16.22 3.04
N VAL A 119 -8.36 -14.92 2.81
CA VAL A 119 -9.69 -14.32 2.99
C VAL A 119 -10.65 -14.94 2.00
N TYR A 120 -10.25 -15.03 0.73
CA TYR A 120 -11.10 -15.62 -0.29
C TYR A 120 -11.45 -17.07 0.06
N ALA A 121 -10.48 -17.87 0.51
CA ALA A 121 -10.67 -19.26 0.87
C ALA A 121 -11.62 -19.45 2.06
N ILE A 122 -11.43 -18.67 3.13
CA ILE A 122 -12.25 -18.74 4.35
C ILE A 122 -13.71 -18.37 4.04
N PHE A 123 -13.94 -17.27 3.34
CA PHE A 123 -15.29 -16.77 3.09
C PHE A 123 -16.05 -17.54 2.00
N THR A 124 -15.35 -18.23 1.09
CA THR A 124 -15.99 -19.09 0.08
C THR A 124 -16.06 -20.57 0.46
N GLY A 125 -15.43 -20.98 1.56
CA GLY A 125 -15.32 -22.40 1.95
C GLY A 125 -14.48 -23.22 0.96
N MET A 126 -13.54 -22.59 0.27
CA MET A 126 -12.78 -23.20 -0.81
C MET A 126 -11.73 -24.19 -0.28
N GLY A 127 -11.77 -25.43 -0.77
CA GLY A 127 -10.75 -26.43 -0.44
C GLY A 127 -9.36 -26.09 -1.01
N TRP A 128 -8.31 -26.58 -0.36
CA TRP A 128 -6.90 -26.25 -0.65
C TRP A 128 -6.49 -26.34 -2.12
N ASN A 129 -6.95 -27.36 -2.85
CA ASN A 129 -6.64 -27.52 -4.28
C ASN A 129 -7.14 -26.34 -5.12
N ARG A 130 -8.32 -25.79 -4.81
CA ARG A 130 -8.90 -24.66 -5.53
C ARG A 130 -8.21 -23.34 -5.16
N VAL A 131 -7.73 -23.21 -3.92
CA VAL A 131 -6.92 -22.06 -3.49
C VAL A 131 -5.64 -21.98 -4.32
N TRP A 132 -4.93 -23.09 -4.49
CA TRP A 132 -3.74 -23.15 -5.34
C TRP A 132 -4.03 -22.80 -6.79
N LEU A 133 -5.11 -23.33 -7.36
CA LEU A 133 -5.52 -22.99 -8.73
C LEU A 133 -5.86 -21.50 -8.87
N TRP A 134 -6.51 -20.89 -7.87
CA TRP A 134 -6.83 -19.47 -7.87
C TRP A 134 -5.57 -18.59 -7.80
N ILE A 135 -4.60 -18.94 -6.96
CA ILE A 135 -3.30 -18.25 -6.90
C ILE A 135 -2.58 -18.34 -8.26
N MET A 136 -2.53 -19.52 -8.87
CA MET A 136 -1.87 -19.71 -10.17
C MET A 136 -2.58 -18.93 -11.29
N ALA A 137 -3.92 -18.88 -11.26
CA ALA A 137 -4.71 -18.07 -12.18
C ALA A 137 -4.55 -16.55 -11.93
N GLY A 138 -4.25 -16.16 -10.69
CA GLY A 138 -3.99 -14.78 -10.28
C GLY A 138 -2.62 -14.24 -10.69
N LEU A 139 -1.65 -15.13 -10.92
CA LEU A 139 -0.25 -14.76 -11.16
C LEU A 139 -0.03 -13.71 -12.27
N PRO A 140 -0.72 -13.74 -13.43
CA PRO A 140 -0.57 -12.69 -14.44
C PRO A 140 -0.96 -11.29 -13.91
N TYR A 141 -1.98 -11.22 -13.04
CA TYR A 141 -2.41 -9.97 -12.41
C TYR A 141 -1.41 -9.52 -11.34
N ASP A 142 -0.85 -10.46 -10.56
CA ASP A 142 0.20 -10.18 -9.58
C ASP A 142 1.49 -9.67 -10.26
N ILE A 143 1.85 -10.21 -11.43
CA ILE A 143 2.97 -9.72 -12.23
C ILE A 143 2.71 -8.29 -12.72
N LEU A 144 1.51 -8.02 -13.26
CA LEU A 144 1.13 -6.68 -13.69
C LEU A 144 1.19 -5.68 -12.54
N HIS A 145 0.69 -6.09 -11.37
CA HIS A 145 0.74 -5.31 -10.15
C HIS A 145 2.19 -5.06 -9.68
N ALA A 146 3.05 -6.07 -9.71
CA ALA A 146 4.46 -5.96 -9.37
C ALA A 146 5.19 -4.95 -10.27
N ILE A 147 4.95 -5.01 -11.58
CA ILE A 147 5.51 -4.07 -12.56
C ILE A 147 4.99 -2.65 -12.28
N GLY A 148 3.68 -2.50 -12.09
CA GLY A 148 3.05 -1.22 -11.74
C GLY A 148 3.67 -0.59 -10.50
N ASN A 149 3.80 -1.37 -9.42
CA ASN A 149 4.42 -0.93 -8.17
C ASN A 149 5.91 -0.60 -8.34
N PHE A 150 6.65 -1.35 -9.17
CA PHE A 150 8.05 -1.06 -9.45
C PHE A 150 8.20 0.28 -10.19
N VAL A 151 7.44 0.48 -11.27
CA VAL A 151 7.49 1.70 -12.10
C VAL A 151 7.03 2.92 -11.31
N LEU A 152 5.88 2.83 -10.63
CA LEU A 152 5.36 3.92 -9.79
C LEU A 152 6.24 4.16 -8.55
N GLY A 153 6.97 3.13 -8.11
CA GLY A 153 7.95 3.22 -7.04
C GLY A 153 9.04 4.26 -7.26
N ILE A 154 9.30 4.69 -8.50
CA ILE A 154 10.20 5.81 -8.82
C ILE A 154 9.81 7.09 -8.06
N LEU A 155 8.50 7.27 -7.78
CA LEU A 155 7.96 8.43 -7.08
C LEU A 155 8.17 8.40 -5.56
N ILE A 156 8.59 7.27 -4.97
CA ILE A 156 8.75 7.13 -3.51
C ILE A 156 9.72 8.19 -2.95
N ILE A 157 10.92 8.31 -3.53
CA ILE A 157 11.94 9.25 -3.05
C ILE A 157 11.53 10.71 -3.25
N PRO A 158 11.00 11.13 -4.43
CA PRO A 158 10.42 12.46 -4.61
C PRO A 158 9.37 12.81 -3.53
N ILE A 159 8.41 11.92 -3.27
CA ILE A 159 7.34 12.14 -2.28
C ILE A 159 7.93 12.25 -0.88
N VAL A 160 8.83 11.34 -0.48
CA VAL A 160 9.49 11.40 0.85
C VAL A 160 10.25 12.71 1.03
N THR A 161 10.98 13.14 0.00
CA THR A 161 11.73 14.41 0.02
C THR A 161 10.80 15.60 0.18
N LEU A 162 9.70 15.62 -0.58
CA LEU A 162 8.70 16.68 -0.53
C LEU A 162 8.06 16.79 0.86
N LEU A 163 7.55 15.68 1.40
CA LEU A 163 6.88 15.65 2.71
C LEU A 163 7.83 16.09 3.82
N ARG A 164 9.07 15.57 3.85
CA ARG A 164 10.08 15.99 4.83
C ARG A 164 10.44 17.46 4.73
N LYS A 165 10.39 18.07 3.54
CA LYS A 165 10.64 19.50 3.34
C LYS A 165 9.47 20.34 3.83
N LEU A 166 8.24 19.92 3.53
CA LEU A 166 7.02 20.59 3.98
C LEU A 166 6.94 20.57 5.52
N ASP A 167 7.26 19.45 6.15
CA ASP A 167 7.21 19.32 7.61
C ASP A 167 8.29 20.11 8.34
N LYS A 168 9.43 20.42 7.71
CA LYS A 168 10.49 21.25 8.30
C LYS A 168 10.22 22.75 8.21
N LYS A 169 9.36 23.19 7.28
CA LYS A 169 9.07 24.61 7.03
C LYS A 169 7.98 25.17 7.95
N THR A 170 7.50 24.38 8.90
CA THR A 170 6.30 24.63 9.73
C THR A 170 6.49 23.99 11.09
#